data_AF-A0A328S2T4-F1
#
_entry.id   AF-A0A328S2T4-F1
#
_cell.length_a   1.000
_cell.length_b   1.000
_cell.length_c   1.000
_cell.angle_alpha   90.00
_cell.angle_beta   90.00
_cell.angle_gamma   90.00
#
_symmetry.space_group_name_H-M   'P 1'
#
loop_
_entity.id
_entity.type
_entity.pdbx_description
1 polymer ?
#
loop_
_entity_poly.entity_id
_entity_poly.type
_entity_poly.pdbx_seq_one_letter_code
_entity_poly.pdbx_strand_id
1 'polypeptide(L)'
;MIDWDIDSIKKVESHYNNIFNPKLDLIYFTKTFESMYRFITNEGEVLPDLLNDLTYYTKDGINAKYKLIMPTIDDDKTKSELARHRLKQKIFRKEALEKSVDSYFNYLLEDIEEFTDKYPQYQNILRQ
;
A
#
# COMPACT_ATOMS: atom_id res chain seq x y z
N MET A 1 2.92 4.16 -18.24
CA MET A 1 3.25 2.95 -17.45
C MET A 1 4.36 3.31 -16.49
N ILE A 2 4.19 3.00 -15.21
CA ILE A 2 5.15 3.35 -14.16
C ILE A 2 6.42 2.50 -14.34
N ASP A 3 7.55 3.14 -14.24
CA ASP A 3 8.92 2.62 -14.33
C ASP A 3 9.37 2.00 -13.00
N TRP A 4 8.65 0.97 -12.56
CA TRP A 4 8.98 0.24 -11.35
C TRP A 4 10.41 -0.31 -11.37
N ASP A 5 11.10 -0.21 -10.24
CA ASP A 5 12.34 -0.96 -9.98
C ASP A 5 11.97 -2.38 -9.51
N ILE A 6 11.71 -3.25 -10.48
CA ILE A 6 11.26 -4.63 -10.25
C ILE A 6 12.26 -5.45 -9.43
N ASP A 7 13.56 -5.19 -9.57
CA ASP A 7 14.58 -5.95 -8.85
C ASP A 7 14.57 -5.59 -7.36
N SER A 8 14.45 -4.30 -7.04
CA SER A 8 14.29 -3.86 -5.66
C SER A 8 12.95 -4.34 -5.06
N ILE A 9 11.86 -4.29 -5.82
CA ILE A 9 10.56 -4.80 -5.37
C ILE A 9 10.62 -6.31 -5.07
N LYS A 10 11.30 -7.11 -5.88
CA LYS A 10 11.50 -8.55 -5.60
C LYS A 10 12.31 -8.79 -4.32
N LYS A 11 13.30 -7.96 -4.03
CA LYS A 11 14.07 -8.06 -2.77
C LYS A 11 13.18 -7.76 -1.56
N VAL A 12 12.35 -6.72 -1.66
CA VAL A 12 11.36 -6.36 -0.64
C VAL A 12 10.33 -7.48 -0.46
N GLU A 13 9.78 -8.01 -1.55
CA GLU A 13 8.86 -9.15 -1.53
C GLU A 13 9.49 -10.35 -0.83
N SER A 14 10.72 -10.71 -1.18
CA SER A 14 11.43 -11.82 -0.54
C SER A 14 11.67 -11.57 0.96
N HIS A 15 11.97 -10.34 1.36
CA HIS A 15 12.17 -9.99 2.77
C HIS A 15 10.89 -10.21 3.57
N TYR A 16 9.77 -9.63 3.11
CA TYR A 16 8.49 -9.76 3.80
C TYR A 16 7.95 -11.20 3.74
N ASN A 17 8.12 -11.92 2.64
CA ASN A 17 7.65 -13.31 2.51
C ASN A 17 8.41 -14.33 3.37
N ASN A 18 9.54 -13.93 3.98
CA ASN A 18 10.20 -14.74 5.01
C ASN A 18 9.58 -14.53 6.41
N ILE A 19 8.71 -13.54 6.56
CA ILE A 19 8.12 -13.11 7.83
C ILE A 19 6.59 -13.32 7.80
N PHE A 20 5.94 -12.94 6.70
CA PHE A 20 4.49 -12.94 6.54
C PHE A 20 3.94 -14.30 6.14
N ASN A 21 2.79 -14.63 6.71
CA ASN A 21 1.93 -15.72 6.29
C ASN A 21 0.47 -15.24 6.45
N PRO A 22 -0.28 -14.96 5.37
CA PRO A 22 0.02 -15.30 3.96
C PRO A 22 1.18 -14.51 3.33
N LYS A 23 1.72 -15.01 2.22
CA LYS A 23 2.77 -14.34 1.45
C LYS A 23 2.19 -13.21 0.60
N LEU A 24 3.04 -12.26 0.21
CA LEU A 24 2.71 -11.15 -0.67
C LEU A 24 3.09 -11.42 -2.13
N ASP A 25 2.28 -10.88 -3.04
CA ASP A 25 2.53 -10.71 -4.48
C ASP A 25 2.69 -9.22 -4.80
N LEU A 26 3.87 -8.68 -4.56
CA LEU A 26 4.16 -7.27 -4.84
C LEU A 26 4.28 -7.02 -6.34
N ILE A 27 4.60 -8.05 -7.13
CA ILE A 27 4.56 -7.96 -8.59
C ILE A 27 3.12 -7.76 -9.09
N TYR A 28 2.13 -8.46 -8.53
CA TYR A 28 0.72 -8.21 -8.82
C TYR A 28 0.36 -6.75 -8.51
N PHE A 29 0.73 -6.25 -7.32
CA PHE A 29 0.52 -4.85 -6.96
C PHE A 29 1.06 -3.88 -8.01
N THR A 30 2.30 -4.07 -8.50
CA THR A 30 2.88 -3.16 -9.53
C THR A 30 2.08 -3.15 -10.83
N LYS A 31 1.46 -4.27 -11.21
CA LYS A 31 0.65 -4.42 -12.43
C LYS A 31 -0.74 -3.80 -12.28
N THR A 32 -1.28 -3.78 -11.06
CA THR A 32 -2.63 -3.29 -10.77
C THR A 32 -2.67 -1.95 -10.05
N PHE A 33 -1.51 -1.35 -9.74
CA PHE A 33 -1.41 -0.15 -8.93
C PHE A 33 -2.24 1.01 -9.47
N GLU A 34 -2.19 1.28 -10.77
CA GLU A 34 -2.93 2.42 -11.33
C GLU A 34 -4.44 2.27 -11.13
N SER A 35 -5.02 1.11 -11.48
CA SER A 35 -6.44 0.86 -11.27
C SER A 35 -6.82 0.86 -9.79
N MET A 36 -5.97 0.26 -8.95
CA MET A 36 -6.18 0.19 -7.51
C MET A 36 -6.16 1.58 -6.87
N TYR A 37 -5.12 2.36 -7.13
CA TYR A 37 -4.94 3.68 -6.55
C TYR A 37 -6.05 4.64 -6.98
N ARG A 38 -6.48 4.58 -8.25
CA ARG A 38 -7.64 5.35 -8.74
C ARG A 38 -8.91 4.98 -8.00
N PHE A 39 -9.20 3.69 -7.92
CA PHE A 39 -10.41 3.17 -7.29
C PHE A 39 -10.50 3.56 -5.82
N ILE A 40 -9.48 3.25 -5.01
CA ILE A 40 -9.52 3.48 -3.56
C ILE A 40 -9.56 4.98 -3.23
N THR A 41 -8.89 5.81 -4.04
CA THR A 41 -8.88 7.26 -3.82
C THR A 41 -10.26 7.85 -4.06
N ASN A 42 -10.98 7.35 -5.06
CA ASN A 42 -12.37 7.74 -5.31
C ASN A 42 -13.32 7.26 -4.20
N GLU A 43 -13.01 6.12 -3.56
CA GLU A 43 -13.73 5.62 -2.39
C GLU A 43 -13.35 6.35 -1.08
N GLY A 44 -12.48 7.36 -1.13
CA GLY A 44 -12.03 8.10 0.07
C GLY A 44 -11.06 7.32 0.95
N GLU A 45 -10.44 6.27 0.42
CA GLU A 45 -9.52 5.38 1.13
C GLU A 45 -8.05 5.55 0.71
N VAL A 46 -7.16 5.01 1.53
CA VAL A 46 -5.72 5.03 1.31
C VAL A 46 -5.19 3.63 1.04
N LEU A 47 -4.01 3.54 0.40
CA LEU A 47 -3.32 2.26 0.28
C LEU A 47 -2.91 1.76 1.67
N PRO A 48 -2.84 0.44 1.88
CA PRO A 48 -2.13 -0.13 3.01
C PRO A 48 -0.72 0.43 3.14
N ASP A 49 -0.22 0.58 4.36
CA ASP A 49 1.02 1.30 4.67
C ASP A 49 2.24 0.70 3.95
N LEU A 50 2.35 -0.63 3.89
CA LEU A 50 3.40 -1.30 3.13
C LEU A 50 3.30 -1.04 1.61
N LEU A 51 2.08 -1.11 1.05
CA LEU A 51 1.86 -0.86 -0.38
C LEU A 51 2.09 0.61 -0.73
N ASN A 52 1.83 1.50 0.22
CA ASN A 52 2.13 2.91 0.14
C ASN A 52 3.65 3.16 0.08
N ASP A 53 4.44 2.46 0.89
CA ASP A 53 5.91 2.53 0.84
C ASP A 53 6.46 2.03 -0.50
N LEU A 54 5.85 1.00 -1.09
CA LEU A 54 6.24 0.49 -2.41
C LEU A 54 6.13 1.51 -3.53
N THR A 55 5.30 2.55 -3.38
CA THR A 55 5.15 3.61 -4.39
C THR A 55 6.44 4.41 -4.64
N TYR A 56 7.45 4.30 -3.76
CA TYR A 56 8.76 4.92 -3.95
C TYR A 56 9.76 4.05 -4.73
N TYR A 57 9.45 2.79 -5.03
CA TYR A 57 10.34 1.87 -5.75
C TYR A 57 10.24 2.03 -7.26
N THR A 58 10.58 3.22 -7.74
CA THR A 58 10.70 3.55 -9.17
C THR A 58 12.16 3.75 -9.54
N LYS A 59 12.49 3.59 -10.83
CA LYS A 59 13.88 3.69 -11.31
C LYS A 59 14.52 5.06 -11.07
N ASP A 60 13.72 6.11 -11.05
CA ASP A 60 14.14 7.50 -10.83
C ASP A 60 13.88 8.00 -9.40
N GLY A 61 13.32 7.16 -8.51
CA GLY A 61 12.94 7.52 -7.15
C GLY A 61 11.75 8.49 -7.05
N ILE A 62 11.10 8.83 -8.16
CA ILE A 62 9.89 9.66 -8.17
C ILE A 62 8.71 8.78 -7.78
N ASN A 63 7.96 9.19 -6.76
CA ASN A 63 6.81 8.45 -6.27
C ASN A 63 5.80 8.15 -7.40
N ALA A 64 5.43 6.88 -7.55
CA ALA A 64 4.54 6.37 -8.58
C ALA A 64 3.17 7.09 -8.63
N LYS A 65 2.67 7.58 -7.49
CA LYS A 65 1.40 8.32 -7.41
C LYS A 65 1.44 9.62 -8.20
N TYR A 66 2.59 10.29 -8.27
CA TYR A 66 2.74 11.54 -9.04
C TYR A 66 2.81 11.30 -10.55
N LYS A 67 3.01 10.05 -10.96
CA LYS A 67 2.98 9.64 -12.38
C LYS A 67 1.56 9.32 -12.86
N LEU A 68 0.58 9.32 -11.96
CA LEU A 68 -0.83 9.10 -12.29
C LEU A 68 -1.54 10.43 -12.50
N ILE A 69 -2.19 10.56 -13.66
CA ILE A 69 -3.10 11.67 -13.92
C ILE A 69 -4.41 11.35 -13.20
N MET A 70 -4.58 11.87 -11.98
CA MET A 70 -5.81 11.72 -11.22
C MET A 70 -6.80 12.84 -11.60
N PRO A 71 -8.11 12.55 -11.70
CA PRO A 71 -9.10 13.61 -11.72
C PRO A 71 -8.97 14.44 -10.44
N THR A 72 -9.18 15.75 -10.54
CA THR A 72 -9.18 16.63 -9.36
C THR A 72 -10.30 16.16 -8.43
N ILE A 73 -9.93 15.75 -7.22
CA ILE A 73 -10.90 15.56 -6.14
C ILE A 73 -11.27 16.96 -5.67
N ASP A 74 -12.34 17.54 -6.22
CA ASP A 74 -12.82 18.86 -5.81
C ASP A 74 -13.70 18.81 -4.55
N ASP A 75 -13.90 17.63 -3.97
CA ASP A 75 -14.65 17.42 -2.73
C ASP A 75 -13.74 17.52 -1.49
N ASP A 76 -13.90 18.61 -0.73
CA ASP A 76 -13.12 18.86 0.50
C ASP A 76 -13.39 17.82 1.60
N LYS A 77 -14.54 17.14 1.56
CA LYS A 77 -14.85 16.03 2.46
C LYS A 77 -13.91 14.85 2.18
N THR A 78 -13.80 14.41 0.93
CA THR A 78 -12.89 13.33 0.51
C THR A 78 -11.44 13.65 0.86
N LYS A 79 -10.98 14.90 0.66
CA LYS A 79 -9.63 15.33 1.08
C LYS A 79 -9.42 15.19 2.59
N SER A 80 -10.40 15.60 3.37
CA SER A 80 -10.36 15.54 4.84
C SER A 80 -10.38 14.10 5.35
N GLU A 81 -11.18 13.23 4.73
CA GLU A 81 -11.20 11.78 5.03
C GLU A 81 -9.84 11.15 4.73
N LEU A 82 -9.27 11.36 3.54
CA LEU A 82 -7.94 10.86 3.19
C LEU A 82 -6.86 11.34 4.17
N ALA A 83 -6.90 12.60 4.59
CA ALA A 83 -5.96 13.14 5.58
C ALA A 83 -6.08 12.43 6.94
N ARG A 84 -7.31 12.16 7.41
CA ARG A 84 -7.57 11.41 8.65
C ARG A 84 -7.07 9.98 8.56
N HIS A 85 -7.30 9.29 7.44
CA HIS A 85 -6.83 7.91 7.24
C HIS A 85 -5.30 7.83 7.27
N ARG A 86 -4.61 8.75 6.58
CA ARG A 86 -3.13 8.86 6.61
C ARG A 86 -2.59 9.12 8.01
N LEU A 87 -3.25 10.00 8.78
CA LEU A 87 -2.85 10.27 10.16
C LEU A 87 -3.00 9.03 11.04
N LYS A 88 -4.10 8.30 10.89
CA LYS A 88 -4.38 7.06 11.63
C LYS A 88 -3.32 5.99 11.34
N GLN A 89 -3.02 5.71 10.08
CA GLN A 89 -1.95 4.77 9.69
C GLN A 89 -0.61 5.17 10.29
N LYS A 90 -0.24 6.45 10.21
CA LYS A 90 1.02 6.95 10.79
C LYS A 90 1.10 6.73 12.31
N ILE A 91 0.00 6.94 13.03
CA ILE A 91 -0.05 6.73 14.48
C ILE A 91 0.10 5.24 14.80
N PHE A 92 -0.68 4.38 14.14
CA PHE A 92 -0.66 2.93 14.39
C PHE A 92 0.68 2.29 14.04
N ARG A 93 1.30 2.68 12.91
CA ARG A 93 2.65 2.26 12.55
C ARG A 93 3.65 2.59 13.66
N LYS A 94 3.58 3.81 14.20
CA LYS A 94 4.46 4.28 15.27
C LYS A 94 4.26 3.49 16.55
N GLU A 95 3.01 3.34 17.00
CA GLU A 95 2.66 2.59 18.21
C GLU A 95 3.09 1.11 18.10
N ALA A 96 2.87 0.50 16.94
CA ALA A 96 3.29 -0.88 16.68
C ALA A 96 4.81 -1.02 16.75
N LEU A 97 5.56 -0.10 16.12
CA LEU A 97 7.02 -0.09 16.15
C LEU A 97 7.59 0.14 17.56
N GLU A 98 6.97 1.02 18.36
CA GLU A 98 7.38 1.27 19.75
C GLU A 98 7.14 0.06 20.67
N LYS A 99 6.17 -0.79 20.33
CA LYS A 99 5.86 -2.01 21.08
C LYS A 99 6.84 -3.14 20.82
N SER A 100 7.00 -3.53 19.54
CA SER A 100 8.01 -4.52 19.12
C SER A 100 8.11 -4.59 17.59
N VAL A 101 9.20 -5.19 17.11
CA VAL A 101 9.37 -5.51 15.68
C VAL A 101 8.26 -6.45 15.18
N ASP A 102 7.87 -7.45 15.97
CA ASP A 102 6.76 -8.35 15.62
C ASP A 102 5.43 -7.59 15.52
N SER A 103 5.16 -6.66 16.44
CA SER A 103 3.95 -5.84 16.40
C SER A 103 3.91 -4.97 15.16
N TYR A 104 5.05 -4.42 14.74
CA TYR A 104 5.18 -3.68 13.49
C TYR A 104 4.85 -4.54 12.26
N PHE A 105 5.40 -5.75 12.19
CA PHE A 105 5.12 -6.66 11.07
C PHE A 105 3.67 -7.14 11.05
N ASN A 106 3.09 -7.45 12.21
CA ASN A 106 1.68 -7.81 12.31
C ASN A 106 0.78 -6.67 11.83
N TYR A 107 1.04 -5.42 12.27
CA TYR A 107 0.31 -4.26 11.79
C TYR A 107 0.34 -4.14 10.26
N LEU A 108 1.50 -4.29 9.64
CA LEU A 108 1.63 -4.19 8.19
C LEU A 108 0.85 -5.29 7.45
N LEU A 109 0.82 -6.51 7.99
CA LEU A 109 0.07 -7.62 7.40
C LEU A 109 -1.44 -7.45 7.61
N GLU A 110 -1.87 -7.12 8.82
CA GLU A 110 -3.28 -6.85 9.16
C GLU A 110 -3.86 -5.73 8.30
N ASP A 111 -3.12 -4.64 8.07
CA ASP A 111 -3.56 -3.52 7.22
C ASP A 111 -3.74 -3.95 5.74
N ILE A 112 -2.98 -4.94 5.27
CA ILE A 112 -3.16 -5.53 3.93
C ILE A 112 -4.35 -6.49 3.92
N GLU A 113 -4.49 -7.33 4.94
CA GLU A 113 -5.60 -8.28 5.07
C GLU A 113 -6.94 -7.55 5.12
N GLU A 114 -7.08 -6.56 6.00
CA GLU A 114 -8.26 -5.69 6.10
C GLU A 114 -8.61 -5.04 4.76
N PHE A 115 -7.59 -4.58 4.03
CA PHE A 115 -7.76 -4.01 2.70
C PHE A 115 -8.28 -5.03 1.68
N THR A 116 -7.70 -6.23 1.65
CA THR A 116 -8.13 -7.28 0.71
C THR A 116 -9.50 -7.87 1.07
N ASP A 117 -9.86 -7.89 2.35
CA ASP A 117 -11.20 -8.28 2.81
C ASP A 117 -12.25 -7.25 2.38
N LYS A 118 -11.92 -5.96 2.51
CA LYS A 118 -12.77 -4.85 2.04
C LYS A 118 -12.88 -4.82 0.51
N TYR A 119 -11.81 -5.17 -0.20
CA TYR A 119 -11.72 -5.12 -1.66
C TYR A 119 -11.25 -6.46 -2.26
N PRO A 120 -12.13 -7.47 -2.34
CA PRO A 120 -11.78 -8.83 -2.75
C PRO A 120 -11.16 -8.93 -4.16
N GLN A 121 -11.42 -7.97 -5.05
CA GLN A 121 -10.79 -7.93 -6.37
C GLN A 121 -9.26 -7.81 -6.31
N TYR A 122 -8.69 -7.39 -5.17
CA TYR A 122 -7.26 -7.28 -4.93
C TYR A 122 -6.70 -8.40 -4.05
N GLN A 123 -7.48 -9.45 -3.77
CA GLN A 123 -7.05 -10.58 -2.93
C GLN A 123 -5.74 -11.23 -3.39
N ASN A 124 -5.41 -11.16 -4.68
CA ASN A 124 -4.18 -11.72 -5.25
C ASN A 124 -2.91 -11.01 -4.76
N ILE A 125 -3.01 -9.89 -4.03
CA ILE A 125 -1.89 -9.35 -3.24
C ILE A 125 -1.42 -10.39 -2.22
N LEU A 126 -2.33 -11.19 -1.69
CA LEU A 126 -2.03 -12.28 -0.77
C LEU A 126 -1.97 -13.61 -1.54
N ARG A 127 -0.94 -14.41 -1.25
CA ARG A 127 -0.72 -15.76 -1.76
C ARG A 127 -0.77 -16.74 -0.59
N GLN A 128 -1.62 -17.75 -0.71
CA GLN A 128 -1.65 -18.90 0.19
C GLN A 128 -0.44 -19.80 -0.02
#